data_AF-A0A8T7BS55-F1
#
_entry.id   AF-A0A8T7BS55-F1
#
_cell.length_a   1.000
_cell.length_b   1.000
_cell.length_c   1.000
_cell.angle_alpha   90.00
_cell.angle_beta   90.00
_cell.angle_gamma   90.00
#
_symmetry.space_group_name_H-M   'P 1'
#
loop_
_entity.id
_entity.type
_entity.pdbx_description
1 polymer ?
#
loop_
_entity_poly.entity_id
_entity_poly.type
_entity_poly.pdbx_seq_one_letter_code
_entity_poly.pdbx_strand_id
1 'polypeptide(L)'
;MNQKKQKKLVLVDGSSYLFRAYHARGVNLSSPDGKPTHAIFIVINMLRKLIRDEAPEKIAVVFDAKGKTFRNDIYPEYKANRPPMPDDLRDQIAPLHEIIKAQGLPLICIEGIEADDVIGTLSRQARKQGYSVLISTGDKDMAQLVNEDVHLINTMNNHYLDENGVEEKFKVRADQINDYLALMGDSSDNIPGVPKVGPKTAAKWIADFGSLDSVVENADQIKGKVGENLRDSLDFLPMSYELATIKMDCDIGLTIDQLEQVEADTAALALLYKEYGFSRWLDELDTETSSHNEPQQKGVYECILTQANFERWLEAIKHSDIFAVDTETTSLDYMQARLVGISLCIEAGKACYIPLGHSYLGVPEQLDREKTLAALKPVLESPEIGKIGQNIKYDAHVFLTEGIQLKGIQQDTMLQSYVLNSTASRHNMD
;
A
#
# COMPACT_ATOMS: atom_id res chain seq x y z
N MET A 1 23.45 4.86 -19.93
CA MET A 1 22.35 5.84 -20.16
C MET A 1 21.66 6.03 -18.82
N ASN A 2 21.70 7.24 -18.25
CA ASN A 2 20.95 7.55 -17.04
C ASN A 2 19.45 7.35 -17.34
N GLN A 3 18.82 6.34 -16.74
CA GLN A 3 17.36 6.30 -16.67
C GLN A 3 16.93 7.51 -15.84
N LYS A 4 16.44 8.54 -16.53
CA LYS A 4 15.83 9.70 -15.88
C LYS A 4 14.61 9.13 -15.12
N LYS A 5 14.60 9.26 -13.78
CA LYS A 5 13.49 8.82 -12.93
C LYS A 5 12.20 9.45 -13.50
N GLN A 6 11.29 8.62 -14.02
CA GLN A 6 10.04 9.08 -14.60
C GLN A 6 9.16 9.65 -13.48
N LYS A 7 8.63 10.86 -13.68
CA LYS A 7 7.73 11.48 -12.71
C LYS A 7 6.47 10.65 -12.58
N LYS A 8 6.01 10.38 -11.36
CA LYS A 8 4.90 9.46 -11.11
C LYS A 8 3.80 10.13 -10.29
N LEU A 9 2.59 10.12 -10.84
CA LEU A 9 1.37 10.56 -10.18
C LEU A 9 0.50 9.33 -9.87
N VAL A 10 0.03 9.20 -8.63
CA VAL A 10 -0.98 8.21 -8.24
C VAL A 10 -2.31 8.91 -8.03
N LEU A 11 -3.36 8.47 -8.72
CA LEU A 11 -4.73 8.94 -8.54
C LEU A 11 -5.55 7.81 -7.92
N VAL A 12 -6.14 8.05 -6.75
CA VAL A 12 -6.93 7.05 -6.04
C VAL A 12 -8.41 7.36 -6.20
N ASP A 13 -9.16 6.38 -6.68
CA ASP A 13 -10.62 6.40 -6.69
C ASP A 13 -11.15 6.08 -5.28
N GLY A 14 -11.32 7.14 -4.49
CA GLY A 14 -11.75 7.09 -3.08
C GLY A 14 -13.15 6.52 -2.92
N SER A 15 -14.08 6.84 -3.82
CA SER A 15 -15.43 6.28 -3.83
C SER A 15 -15.40 4.75 -3.99
N SER A 16 -14.64 4.24 -4.97
CA SER A 16 -14.47 2.81 -5.18
C SER A 16 -13.73 2.13 -4.02
N TYR A 17 -12.74 2.80 -3.41
CA TYR A 17 -12.08 2.32 -2.20
C TYR A 17 -13.08 2.15 -1.05
N LEU A 18 -13.91 3.15 -0.81
CA LEU A 18 -14.88 3.18 0.29
C LEU A 18 -15.93 2.06 0.15
N PHE A 19 -16.55 1.90 -1.02
CA PHE A 19 -17.53 0.83 -1.23
C PHE A 19 -16.90 -0.57 -1.12
N ARG A 20 -15.66 -0.75 -1.61
CA ARG A 20 -14.93 -2.01 -1.44
C ARG A 20 -14.61 -2.30 0.02
N ALA A 21 -14.19 -1.28 0.77
CA ALA A 21 -13.90 -1.39 2.20
C ALA A 21 -15.14 -1.77 3.01
N TYR A 22 -16.30 -1.20 2.68
CA TYR A 22 -17.56 -1.52 3.33
C TYR A 22 -18.00 -2.99 3.15
N HIS A 23 -17.82 -3.54 1.94
CA HIS A 23 -18.19 -4.93 1.64
C HIS A 23 -17.10 -5.96 1.99
N ALA A 24 -15.94 -5.51 2.46
CA ALA A 24 -14.87 -6.41 2.88
C ALA A 24 -15.31 -7.21 4.11
N ARG A 25 -15.21 -8.54 4.01
CA ARG A 25 -15.59 -9.44 5.10
C ARG A 25 -14.47 -9.54 6.13
N GLY A 26 -14.83 -9.74 7.39
CA GLY A 26 -13.90 -10.13 8.45
C GLY A 26 -13.30 -8.99 9.28
N VAL A 27 -13.66 -7.74 9.00
CA VAL A 27 -13.29 -6.58 9.82
C VAL A 27 -14.56 -5.98 10.40
N ASN A 28 -14.74 -6.11 11.70
CA ASN A 28 -15.82 -5.45 12.42
C ASN A 28 -15.19 -4.58 13.51
N LEU A 29 -15.02 -3.31 13.19
CA LEU A 29 -14.43 -2.31 14.08
C LEU A 29 -15.47 -1.24 14.37
N SER A 30 -15.47 -0.81 15.63
CA SER A 30 -16.26 0.30 16.10
C SER A 30 -15.42 1.26 16.93
N SER A 31 -15.75 2.53 16.90
CA SER A 31 -15.24 3.54 17.81
C SER A 31 -15.67 3.26 19.27
N PRO A 32 -15.08 3.96 20.26
CA PRO A 32 -15.46 3.81 21.66
C PRO A 32 -16.93 4.13 21.96
N ASP A 33 -17.57 5.00 21.18
CA ASP A 33 -19.00 5.32 21.26
C ASP A 33 -19.90 4.34 20.47
N GLY A 34 -19.32 3.29 19.89
CA GLY A 34 -20.03 2.20 19.20
C GLY A 34 -20.37 2.45 17.74
N LYS A 35 -19.91 3.56 17.14
CA LYS A 35 -20.10 3.81 15.70
C LYS A 35 -19.18 2.91 14.87
N PRO A 36 -19.61 2.46 13.68
CA PRO A 36 -18.79 1.63 12.81
C PRO A 36 -17.59 2.42 12.26
N THR A 37 -16.40 1.81 12.26
CA THR A 37 -15.14 2.43 11.78
C THR A 37 -14.33 1.52 10.85
N HIS A 38 -14.88 0.37 10.48
CA HIS A 38 -14.20 -0.64 9.66
C HIS A 38 -13.84 -0.15 8.25
N ALA A 39 -14.71 0.63 7.60
CA ALA A 39 -14.45 1.11 6.25
C ALA A 39 -13.31 2.15 6.26
N ILE A 40 -13.31 3.05 7.25
CA ILE A 40 -12.20 3.98 7.49
C ILE A 40 -10.89 3.22 7.66
N PHE A 41 -10.89 2.21 8.55
CA PHE A 41 -9.70 1.43 8.85
C PHE A 41 -9.09 0.78 7.60
N ILE A 42 -9.93 0.18 6.77
CA ILE A 42 -9.50 -0.52 5.55
C ILE A 42 -8.98 0.48 4.51
N VAL A 43 -9.71 1.57 4.23
CA VAL A 43 -9.29 2.56 3.23
C VAL A 43 -7.93 3.15 3.59
N ILE A 44 -7.73 3.57 4.84
CA ILE A 44 -6.46 4.15 5.28
C ILE A 44 -5.30 3.14 5.16
N ASN A 45 -5.51 1.86 5.50
CA ASN A 45 -4.49 0.84 5.29
C ASN A 45 -4.18 0.60 3.80
N MET A 46 -5.20 0.61 2.93
CA MET A 46 -5.00 0.50 1.49
C MET A 46 -4.19 1.69 0.95
N LEU A 47 -4.48 2.91 1.40
CA LEU A 47 -3.72 4.11 1.03
C LEU A 47 -2.27 4.04 1.52
N ARG A 48 -2.04 3.72 2.79
CA ARG A 48 -0.68 3.56 3.37
C ARG A 48 0.13 2.51 2.60
N LYS A 49 -0.48 1.38 2.26
CA LYS A 49 0.15 0.34 1.42
C LYS A 49 0.49 0.87 0.03
N LEU A 50 -0.46 1.51 -0.65
CA LEU A 50 -0.26 2.05 -2.00
C LEU A 50 0.87 3.08 -2.04
N ILE A 51 0.90 4.02 -1.08
CA ILE A 51 1.95 5.05 -0.99
C ILE A 51 3.32 4.40 -0.79
N ARG A 52 3.44 3.43 0.11
CA ARG A 52 4.69 2.71 0.37
C ARG A 52 5.16 1.92 -0.86
N ASP A 53 4.27 1.16 -1.48
CA ASP A 53 4.62 0.25 -2.55
C ASP A 53 4.93 1.01 -3.86
N GLU A 54 4.21 2.11 -4.13
CA GLU A 54 4.36 2.86 -5.38
C GLU A 54 5.31 4.07 -5.30
N ALA A 55 5.61 4.55 -4.09
CA ALA A 55 6.45 5.71 -3.77
C ALA A 55 6.27 6.89 -4.75
N PRO A 56 5.04 7.41 -4.92
CA PRO A 56 4.73 8.40 -5.94
C PRO A 56 5.35 9.77 -5.63
N GLU A 57 5.61 10.56 -6.68
CA GLU A 57 6.03 11.96 -6.53
C GLU A 57 4.83 12.84 -6.16
N LYS A 58 3.65 12.51 -6.70
CA LYS A 58 2.39 13.20 -6.43
C LYS A 58 1.27 12.18 -6.21
N ILE A 59 0.32 12.53 -5.35
CA ILE A 59 -0.82 11.67 -5.06
C ILE A 59 -2.09 12.51 -4.83
N ALA A 60 -3.24 12.00 -5.26
CA ALA A 60 -4.53 12.57 -4.90
C ALA A 60 -5.56 11.47 -4.68
N VAL A 61 -6.46 11.68 -3.71
CA VAL A 61 -7.62 10.82 -3.44
C VAL A 61 -8.88 11.55 -3.86
N VAL A 62 -9.62 10.97 -4.80
CA VAL A 62 -10.77 11.60 -5.46
C VAL A 62 -12.05 10.90 -5.01
N PHE A 63 -13.03 11.68 -4.54
CA PHE A 63 -14.34 11.19 -4.12
C PHE A 63 -15.46 11.87 -4.91
N ASP A 64 -16.54 11.14 -5.13
CA ASP A 64 -17.77 11.72 -5.68
C ASP A 64 -18.39 12.71 -4.69
N ALA A 65 -18.86 13.84 -5.22
CA ALA A 65 -19.71 14.73 -4.48
C ALA A 65 -21.14 14.18 -4.37
N LYS A 66 -21.85 14.61 -3.33
CA LYS A 66 -23.30 14.35 -3.24
C LYS A 66 -24.03 15.20 -4.26
N GLY A 67 -25.00 14.62 -4.96
CA GLY A 67 -25.91 15.36 -5.81
C GLY A 67 -26.02 14.77 -7.22
N LYS A 68 -26.64 15.54 -8.10
CA LYS A 68 -26.75 15.22 -9.52
C LYS A 68 -25.49 15.66 -10.26
N THR A 69 -25.18 14.95 -11.33
CA THR A 69 -24.10 15.28 -12.27
C THR A 69 -24.70 15.64 -13.62
N PHE A 70 -23.87 16.10 -14.55
CA PHE A 70 -24.31 16.36 -15.92
C PHE A 70 -24.90 15.11 -16.62
N ARG A 71 -24.56 13.89 -16.16
CA ARG A 71 -25.15 12.65 -16.68
C ARG A 71 -26.64 12.52 -16.34
N ASN A 72 -27.08 13.07 -15.20
CA ASN A 72 -28.50 13.08 -14.85
C ASN A 72 -29.34 14.03 -15.72
N ASP A 73 -28.71 15.05 -16.31
CA ASP A 73 -29.38 15.96 -17.25
C ASP A 73 -29.54 15.30 -18.63
N ILE A 74 -28.60 14.42 -19.01
CA ILE A 74 -28.65 13.62 -20.24
C ILE A 74 -29.69 12.50 -20.11
N TYR A 75 -29.62 11.73 -19.02
CA TYR A 75 -30.49 10.58 -18.78
C TYR A 75 -31.00 10.58 -17.33
N PRO A 76 -32.27 10.98 -17.09
CA PRO A 76 -32.81 11.10 -15.74
C PRO A 76 -32.79 9.81 -14.91
N GLU A 77 -32.80 8.63 -15.56
CA GLU A 77 -32.74 7.35 -14.86
C GLU A 77 -31.29 6.89 -14.58
N TYR A 78 -30.28 7.67 -14.95
CA TYR A 78 -28.88 7.36 -14.66
C TYR A 78 -28.64 7.21 -13.15
N LYS A 79 -28.05 6.07 -12.75
CA LYS A 79 -27.84 5.64 -11.35
C LYS A 79 -29.12 5.60 -10.49
N ALA A 80 -30.32 5.73 -11.07
CA ALA A 80 -31.58 5.82 -10.31
C ALA A 80 -31.94 4.51 -9.58
N ASN A 81 -31.46 3.36 -10.08
CA ASN A 81 -31.67 2.05 -9.47
C ASN A 81 -30.64 1.70 -8.39
N ARG A 82 -29.67 2.59 -8.10
CA ARG A 82 -28.69 2.35 -7.04
C ARG A 82 -29.39 2.44 -5.67
N PRO A 83 -29.23 1.46 -4.77
CA PRO A 83 -29.77 1.57 -3.42
C PRO A 83 -29.13 2.78 -2.72
N PRO A 84 -29.87 3.45 -1.81
CA PRO A 84 -29.28 4.51 -1.01
C PRO A 84 -28.09 3.95 -0.23
N MET A 85 -27.05 4.77 -0.11
CA MET A 85 -25.87 4.42 0.67
C MET A 85 -26.27 4.03 2.10
N PRO A 86 -25.83 2.88 2.62
CA PRO A 86 -26.11 2.47 4.00
C PRO A 86 -25.70 3.54 5.02
N ASP A 87 -26.50 3.71 6.07
CA ASP A 87 -26.29 4.78 7.07
C ASP A 87 -24.95 4.60 7.81
N ASP A 88 -24.60 3.36 8.14
CA ASP A 88 -23.33 2.96 8.75
C ASP A 88 -22.10 3.28 7.86
N LEU A 89 -22.25 3.23 6.54
CA LEU A 89 -21.22 3.68 5.60
C LEU A 89 -21.18 5.21 5.51
N ARG A 90 -22.35 5.84 5.47
CA ARG A 90 -22.46 7.30 5.31
C ARG A 90 -21.80 8.05 6.47
N ASP A 91 -21.96 7.54 7.68
CA ASP A 91 -21.38 8.12 8.90
C ASP A 91 -19.84 8.05 8.91
N GLN A 92 -19.24 7.18 8.09
CA GLN A 92 -17.79 7.01 8.00
C GLN A 92 -17.12 7.94 6.96
N ILE A 93 -17.87 8.60 6.08
CA ILE A 93 -17.30 9.43 4.99
C ILE A 93 -16.59 10.66 5.51
N ALA A 94 -17.28 11.49 6.30
CA ALA A 94 -16.70 12.73 6.81
C ALA A 94 -15.45 12.45 7.68
N PRO A 95 -15.48 11.49 8.63
CA PRO A 95 -14.29 11.08 9.38
C PRO A 95 -13.13 10.61 8.48
N LEU A 96 -13.43 9.81 7.46
CA LEU A 96 -12.42 9.35 6.51
C LEU A 96 -11.77 10.52 5.77
N HIS A 97 -12.57 11.48 5.30
CA HIS A 97 -12.06 12.65 4.61
C HIS A 97 -11.18 13.51 5.52
N GLU A 98 -11.55 13.68 6.78
CA GLU A 98 -10.77 14.38 7.78
C GLU A 98 -9.42 13.71 8.02
N ILE A 99 -9.41 12.38 8.18
CA ILE A 99 -8.17 11.62 8.36
C ILE A 99 -7.27 11.71 7.12
N ILE A 100 -7.80 11.56 5.91
CA ILE A 100 -7.01 11.66 4.67
C ILE A 100 -6.36 13.04 4.56
N LYS A 101 -7.11 14.11 4.83
CA LYS A 101 -6.57 15.48 4.82
C LYS A 101 -5.51 15.68 5.91
N ALA A 102 -5.75 15.17 7.11
CA ALA A 102 -4.80 15.26 8.22
C ALA A 102 -3.53 14.42 7.98
N GLN A 103 -3.56 13.38 7.13
CA GLN A 103 -2.38 12.68 6.63
C GLN A 103 -1.57 13.50 5.60
N GLY A 104 -2.01 14.72 5.28
CA GLY A 104 -1.39 15.58 4.29
C GLY A 104 -1.69 15.17 2.85
N LEU A 105 -2.67 14.29 2.61
CA LEU A 105 -3.02 13.84 1.27
C LEU A 105 -4.03 14.79 0.62
N PRO A 106 -3.81 15.22 -0.65
CA PRO A 106 -4.80 15.96 -1.42
C PRO A 106 -6.09 15.16 -1.59
N LEU A 107 -7.18 15.64 -0.98
CA LEU A 107 -8.52 15.08 -1.15
C LEU A 107 -9.35 15.99 -2.06
N ILE A 108 -9.83 15.43 -3.16
CA ILE A 108 -10.59 16.16 -4.19
C ILE A 108 -12.02 15.63 -4.23
N CYS A 109 -12.99 16.54 -4.17
CA CYS A 109 -14.40 16.24 -4.27
C CYS A 109 -15.08 17.48 -4.89
N ILE A 110 -15.51 17.37 -6.15
CA ILE A 110 -16.01 18.50 -6.94
C ILE A 110 -17.50 18.31 -7.17
N GLU A 111 -18.32 19.30 -6.79
CA GLU A 111 -19.77 19.24 -7.00
C GLU A 111 -20.12 19.21 -8.49
N GLY A 112 -21.06 18.34 -8.86
CA GLY A 112 -21.55 18.20 -10.24
C GLY A 112 -20.64 17.41 -11.19
N ILE A 113 -19.47 16.95 -10.74
CA ILE A 113 -18.49 16.21 -11.52
C ILE A 113 -18.16 14.90 -10.80
N GLU A 114 -18.21 13.77 -11.50
CA GLU A 114 -17.92 12.47 -10.89
C GLU A 114 -16.41 12.29 -10.67
N ALA A 115 -16.06 11.45 -9.69
CA ALA A 115 -14.67 11.13 -9.39
C ALA A 115 -13.93 10.65 -10.65
N ASP A 116 -14.63 9.91 -11.50
CA ASP A 116 -14.12 9.36 -12.75
C ASP A 116 -13.67 10.45 -13.72
N ASP A 117 -14.47 11.50 -13.89
CA ASP A 117 -14.17 12.62 -14.78
C ASP A 117 -13.06 13.52 -14.21
N VAL A 118 -13.01 13.66 -12.88
CA VAL A 118 -11.90 14.35 -12.20
C VAL A 118 -10.59 13.57 -12.44
N ILE A 119 -10.60 12.25 -12.26
CA ILE A 119 -9.44 11.39 -12.52
C ILE A 119 -9.02 11.43 -13.98
N GLY A 120 -9.98 11.35 -14.93
CA GLY A 120 -9.70 11.48 -16.36
C GLY A 120 -9.07 12.84 -16.71
N THR A 121 -9.59 13.92 -16.12
CA THR A 121 -9.08 15.27 -16.32
C THR A 121 -7.66 15.43 -15.77
N LEU A 122 -7.41 14.97 -14.55
CA LEU A 122 -6.08 15.00 -13.93
C LEU A 122 -5.08 14.12 -14.69
N SER A 123 -5.49 12.95 -15.15
CA SER A 123 -4.64 12.05 -15.95
C SER A 123 -4.18 12.73 -17.24
N ARG A 124 -5.11 13.41 -17.94
CA ARG A 124 -4.78 14.18 -19.15
C ARG A 124 -3.85 15.36 -18.86
N GLN A 125 -4.08 16.09 -17.76
CA GLN A 125 -3.21 17.20 -17.37
C GLN A 125 -1.80 16.73 -17.00
N ALA A 126 -1.68 15.64 -16.23
CA ALA A 126 -0.42 15.06 -15.77
C ALA A 126 0.44 14.55 -16.92
N ARG A 127 -0.17 13.86 -17.89
CA ARG A 127 0.52 13.42 -19.10
C ARG A 127 1.11 14.58 -19.90
N LYS A 128 0.39 15.69 -20.05
CA LYS A 128 0.91 16.90 -20.71
C LYS A 128 2.13 17.49 -19.99
N GLN A 129 2.30 17.19 -18.71
CA GLN A 129 3.45 17.61 -17.89
C GLN A 129 4.53 16.52 -17.77
N GLY A 130 4.39 15.39 -18.48
CA GLY A 130 5.38 14.31 -18.52
C GLY A 130 5.35 13.36 -17.31
N TYR A 131 4.22 13.28 -16.59
CA TYR A 131 4.02 12.27 -15.55
C TYR A 131 3.50 10.97 -16.16
N SER A 132 4.02 9.84 -15.68
CA SER A 132 3.30 8.57 -15.73
C SER A 132 2.25 8.55 -14.62
N VAL A 133 1.05 8.11 -14.95
CA VAL A 133 -0.12 8.12 -14.08
C VAL A 133 -0.50 6.68 -13.75
N LEU A 134 -0.66 6.41 -12.46
CA LEU A 134 -1.19 5.15 -11.95
C LEU A 134 -2.54 5.43 -11.26
N ILE A 135 -3.62 4.92 -11.84
CA ILE A 135 -4.96 5.06 -11.30
C ILE A 135 -5.27 3.83 -10.44
N SER A 136 -5.47 4.02 -9.14
CA SER A 136 -5.86 2.95 -8.25
C SER A 136 -7.38 2.87 -8.13
N THR A 137 -7.96 1.87 -8.79
CA THR A 137 -9.41 1.66 -8.86
C THR A 137 -9.74 0.18 -9.07
N GLY A 138 -10.96 -0.20 -8.67
CA GLY A 138 -11.56 -1.49 -9.04
C GLY A 138 -12.52 -1.37 -10.23
N ASP A 139 -12.79 -0.16 -10.70
CA ASP A 139 -13.76 0.10 -11.76
C ASP A 139 -13.19 -0.32 -13.12
N LYS A 140 -14.02 -1.01 -13.91
CA LYS A 140 -13.68 -1.43 -15.26
C LYS A 140 -13.74 -0.26 -16.24
N ASP A 141 -14.56 0.76 -15.95
CA ASP A 141 -14.84 1.86 -16.89
C ASP A 141 -13.59 2.73 -17.08
N MET A 142 -12.75 2.79 -16.06
CA MET A 142 -11.42 3.41 -16.06
C MET A 142 -10.45 2.81 -17.09
N ALA A 143 -10.73 1.61 -17.61
CA ALA A 143 -9.90 0.98 -18.65
C ALA A 143 -9.84 1.83 -19.93
N GLN A 144 -10.81 2.71 -20.16
CA GLN A 144 -10.80 3.66 -21.29
C GLN A 144 -9.69 4.72 -21.19
N LEU A 145 -9.14 4.96 -20.00
CA LEU A 145 -8.07 5.93 -19.78
C LEU A 145 -6.67 5.34 -20.02
N VAL A 146 -6.55 4.02 -20.13
CA VAL A 146 -5.27 3.31 -20.25
C VAL A 146 -4.59 3.66 -21.57
N ASN A 147 -3.28 3.92 -21.48
CA ASN A 147 -2.37 4.16 -22.61
C ASN A 147 -0.92 3.99 -22.12
N GLU A 148 0.07 4.24 -22.97
CA GLU A 148 1.50 4.16 -22.63
C GLU A 148 1.90 4.85 -21.31
N ASP A 149 1.25 5.97 -20.96
CA ASP A 149 1.57 6.75 -19.76
C ASP A 149 0.60 6.49 -18.59
N VAL A 150 -0.57 5.89 -18.84
CA VAL A 150 -1.65 5.74 -17.83
C VAL A 150 -1.96 4.26 -17.64
N HIS A 151 -1.79 3.79 -16.42
CA HIS A 151 -2.03 2.40 -16.05
C HIS A 151 -3.00 2.30 -14.87
N LEU A 152 -3.67 1.16 -14.71
CA LEU A 152 -4.54 0.90 -13.57
C LEU A 152 -3.91 -0.09 -12.60
N ILE A 153 -4.22 0.06 -11.31
CA ILE A 153 -3.92 -0.94 -10.28
C ILE A 153 -5.13 -1.23 -9.40
N ASN A 154 -5.50 -2.50 -9.32
CA ASN A 154 -6.42 -2.98 -8.31
C ASN A 154 -5.63 -3.54 -7.12
N THR A 155 -5.53 -2.76 -6.04
CA THR A 155 -4.73 -3.08 -4.84
C THR A 155 -5.25 -4.27 -4.03
N MET A 156 -6.45 -4.79 -4.32
CA MET A 156 -7.02 -5.96 -3.63
C MET A 156 -6.40 -7.27 -4.11
N ASN A 157 -6.10 -7.37 -5.41
CA ASN A 157 -5.49 -8.54 -6.04
C ASN A 157 -4.12 -8.22 -6.66
N ASN A 158 -3.61 -7.01 -6.44
CA ASN A 158 -2.39 -6.44 -7.04
C ASN A 158 -2.37 -6.61 -8.57
N HIS A 159 -3.53 -6.56 -9.22
CA HIS A 159 -3.62 -6.68 -10.68
C HIS A 159 -3.33 -5.33 -11.31
N TYR A 160 -2.20 -5.25 -12.00
CA TYR A 160 -1.78 -4.12 -12.82
C TYR A 160 -2.34 -4.26 -14.24
N LEU A 161 -2.88 -3.18 -14.79
CA LEU A 161 -3.48 -3.16 -16.12
C LEU A 161 -2.83 -2.09 -17.00
N ASP A 162 -2.05 -2.55 -17.97
CA ASP A 162 -1.55 -1.76 -19.10
C ASP A 162 -2.38 -2.02 -20.37
N GLU A 163 -1.99 -1.46 -21.51
CA GLU A 163 -2.72 -1.62 -22.78
C GLU A 163 -2.90 -3.09 -23.17
N ASN A 164 -1.85 -3.91 -22.99
CA ASN A 164 -1.91 -5.34 -23.27
C ASN A 164 -2.87 -6.04 -22.29
N GLY A 165 -2.80 -5.71 -21.01
CA GLY A 165 -3.69 -6.24 -19.99
C GLY A 165 -5.16 -5.91 -20.25
N VAL A 166 -5.46 -4.70 -20.77
CA VAL A 166 -6.80 -4.31 -21.20
C VAL A 166 -7.27 -5.22 -22.34
N GLU A 167 -6.46 -5.40 -23.38
CA GLU A 167 -6.80 -6.27 -24.51
C GLU A 167 -6.99 -7.73 -24.08
N GLU A 168 -6.12 -8.25 -23.22
CA GLU A 168 -6.23 -9.60 -22.70
C GLU A 168 -7.52 -9.81 -21.89
N LYS A 169 -7.90 -8.83 -21.06
CA LYS A 169 -9.04 -8.90 -20.16
C LYS A 169 -10.38 -8.68 -20.87
N PHE A 170 -10.48 -7.63 -21.69
CA PHE A 170 -11.73 -7.19 -22.31
C PHE A 170 -11.88 -7.64 -23.77
N LYS A 171 -10.81 -8.14 -24.39
CA LYS A 171 -10.77 -8.52 -25.82
C LYS A 171 -11.02 -7.35 -26.77
N VAL A 172 -10.76 -6.14 -26.30
CA VAL A 172 -10.77 -4.87 -27.05
C VAL A 172 -9.62 -4.01 -26.56
N ARG A 173 -9.11 -3.10 -27.39
CA ARG A 173 -8.07 -2.16 -26.98
C ARG A 173 -8.61 -1.08 -26.03
N ALA A 174 -7.74 -0.39 -25.32
CA ALA A 174 -8.12 0.68 -24.40
C ALA A 174 -8.91 1.81 -25.08
N ASP A 175 -8.53 2.20 -26.29
CA ASP A 175 -9.23 3.20 -27.11
C ASP A 175 -10.63 2.74 -27.58
N GLN A 176 -10.97 1.46 -27.43
CA GLN A 176 -12.24 0.85 -27.81
C GLN A 176 -13.13 0.50 -26.60
N ILE A 177 -12.68 0.79 -25.37
CA ILE A 177 -13.47 0.45 -24.17
C ILE A 177 -14.81 1.20 -24.16
N ASN A 178 -14.87 2.43 -24.65
CA ASN A 178 -16.13 3.21 -24.68
C ASN A 178 -17.15 2.58 -25.64
N ASP A 179 -16.71 2.16 -26.82
CA ASP A 179 -17.53 1.42 -27.78
C ASP A 179 -18.08 0.14 -27.13
N TYR A 180 -17.21 -0.58 -26.43
CA TYR A 180 -17.53 -1.83 -25.75
C TYR A 180 -18.57 -1.62 -24.63
N LEU A 181 -18.41 -0.58 -23.81
CA LEU A 181 -19.34 -0.23 -22.75
C LEU A 181 -20.69 0.24 -23.30
N ALA A 182 -20.70 1.05 -24.36
CA ALA A 182 -21.93 1.52 -25.00
C ALA A 182 -22.79 0.37 -25.55
N LEU A 183 -22.15 -0.62 -26.19
CA LEU A 183 -22.84 -1.80 -26.73
C LEU A 183 -23.44 -2.69 -25.62
N MET A 184 -22.70 -2.86 -24.53
CA MET A 184 -23.08 -3.72 -23.41
C MET A 184 -24.08 -3.04 -22.45
N GLY A 185 -23.99 -1.72 -22.33
CA GLY A 185 -24.60 -0.96 -21.24
C GLY A 185 -23.94 -1.22 -19.88
N ASP A 186 -24.47 -0.58 -18.85
CA ASP A 186 -24.10 -0.83 -17.46
C ASP A 186 -25.34 -0.85 -16.57
N SER A 187 -25.69 -2.03 -16.06
CA SER A 187 -26.83 -2.20 -15.16
C SER A 187 -26.65 -1.50 -13.81
N SER A 188 -25.42 -1.34 -13.34
CA SER A 188 -25.09 -0.70 -12.05
C SER A 188 -25.35 0.80 -12.11
N ASP A 189 -25.13 1.39 -13.28
CA ASP A 189 -25.35 2.81 -13.58
C ASP A 189 -26.65 3.08 -14.30
N ASN A 190 -27.43 2.03 -14.56
CA ASN A 190 -28.64 2.09 -15.38
C ASN A 190 -28.39 2.71 -16.76
N ILE A 191 -27.23 2.46 -17.36
CA ILE A 191 -26.92 2.84 -18.75
C ILE A 191 -27.49 1.74 -19.65
N PRO A 192 -28.43 2.05 -20.56
CA PRO A 192 -28.98 1.05 -21.46
C PRO A 192 -27.92 0.56 -22.45
N GLY A 193 -27.90 -0.74 -22.73
CA GLY A 193 -27.09 -1.36 -23.77
C GLY A 193 -27.96 -2.10 -24.78
N VAL A 194 -27.34 -2.68 -25.79
CA VAL A 194 -28.08 -3.50 -26.77
C VAL A 194 -28.59 -4.77 -26.08
N PRO A 195 -29.90 -5.06 -26.09
CA PRO A 195 -30.44 -6.23 -25.42
C PRO A 195 -29.77 -7.53 -25.88
N LYS A 196 -29.38 -8.38 -24.93
CA LYS A 196 -28.67 -9.66 -25.16
C LYS A 196 -27.25 -9.52 -25.74
N VAL A 197 -26.69 -8.32 -25.75
CA VAL A 197 -25.27 -8.10 -26.09
C VAL A 197 -24.49 -7.98 -24.79
N GLY A 198 -23.72 -9.02 -24.48
CA GLY A 198 -22.79 -9.00 -23.34
C GLY A 198 -21.33 -8.87 -23.80
N PRO A 199 -20.37 -9.00 -22.88
CA PRO A 199 -18.93 -8.83 -23.12
C PRO A 199 -18.41 -9.50 -24.40
N LYS A 200 -18.74 -10.78 -24.58
CA LYS A 200 -18.24 -11.57 -25.71
C LYS A 200 -18.78 -11.09 -27.06
N THR A 201 -20.03 -10.65 -27.10
CA THR A 201 -20.68 -10.19 -28.33
C THR A 201 -20.19 -8.80 -28.70
N ALA A 202 -20.11 -7.89 -27.72
CA ALA A 202 -19.58 -6.54 -27.93
C ALA A 202 -18.13 -6.58 -28.43
N ALA A 203 -17.25 -7.32 -27.75
CA ALA A 203 -15.86 -7.47 -28.17
C ALA A 203 -15.73 -8.10 -29.57
N LYS A 204 -16.56 -9.09 -29.90
CA LYS A 204 -16.58 -9.67 -31.24
C LYS A 204 -16.96 -8.63 -32.31
N TRP A 205 -18.01 -7.85 -32.09
CA TRP A 205 -18.42 -6.84 -33.06
C TRP A 205 -17.35 -5.75 -33.24
N ILE A 206 -16.70 -5.33 -32.17
CA ILE A 206 -15.59 -4.38 -32.25
C ILE A 206 -14.38 -4.99 -32.98
N ALA A 207 -14.09 -6.28 -32.78
CA ALA A 207 -13.04 -6.96 -33.53
C ALA A 207 -13.38 -7.09 -35.03
N ASP A 208 -14.65 -7.36 -35.37
CA ASP A 208 -15.10 -7.54 -36.75
C ASP A 208 -15.21 -6.20 -37.52
N PHE A 209 -15.66 -5.13 -36.86
CA PHE A 209 -15.99 -3.84 -37.50
C PHE A 209 -15.11 -2.66 -37.08
N GLY A 210 -14.31 -2.80 -36.01
CA GLY A 210 -13.31 -1.81 -35.58
C GLY A 210 -13.80 -0.75 -34.59
N SER A 211 -15.03 -0.24 -34.72
CA SER A 211 -15.58 0.79 -33.82
C SER A 211 -17.10 0.70 -33.68
N LEU A 212 -17.67 1.38 -32.68
CA LEU A 212 -19.13 1.49 -32.52
C LEU A 212 -19.80 2.08 -33.76
N ASP A 213 -19.26 3.16 -34.33
CA ASP A 213 -19.78 3.79 -35.55
C ASP A 213 -19.83 2.78 -36.71
N SER A 214 -18.74 2.03 -36.91
CA SER A 214 -18.70 0.99 -37.95
C SER A 214 -19.69 -0.15 -37.68
N VAL A 215 -19.93 -0.52 -36.42
CA VAL A 215 -20.97 -1.50 -36.05
C VAL A 215 -22.36 -0.97 -36.41
N VAL A 216 -22.63 0.30 -36.16
CA VAL A 216 -23.89 0.97 -36.49
C VAL A 216 -24.09 1.06 -38.01
N GLU A 217 -23.08 1.50 -38.75
CA GLU A 217 -23.11 1.57 -40.23
C GLU A 217 -23.35 0.21 -40.88
N ASN A 218 -22.87 -0.87 -40.26
CA ASN A 218 -23.00 -2.24 -40.76
C ASN A 218 -24.10 -3.06 -40.03
N ALA A 219 -25.00 -2.40 -39.30
CA ALA A 219 -26.02 -3.07 -38.51
C ALA A 219 -26.88 -4.06 -39.32
N ASP A 220 -27.14 -3.78 -40.60
CA ASP A 220 -27.88 -4.66 -41.52
C ASP A 220 -27.18 -5.99 -41.82
N GLN A 221 -25.85 -6.06 -41.68
CA GLN A 221 -25.08 -7.27 -41.92
C GLN A 221 -25.15 -8.23 -40.72
N ILE A 222 -25.49 -7.72 -39.53
CA ILE A 222 -25.62 -8.49 -38.30
C ILE A 222 -26.99 -9.19 -38.31
N LYS A 223 -26.96 -10.51 -38.47
CA LYS A 223 -28.16 -11.36 -38.59
C LYS A 223 -28.64 -11.89 -37.24
N GLY A 224 -29.89 -12.37 -37.23
CA GLY A 224 -30.51 -13.03 -36.08
C GLY A 224 -30.98 -12.04 -35.01
N LYS A 225 -31.41 -12.58 -33.87
CA LYS A 225 -32.12 -11.79 -32.84
C LYS A 225 -31.26 -10.68 -32.24
N VAL A 226 -29.95 -10.88 -32.13
CA VAL A 226 -29.02 -9.84 -31.64
C VAL A 226 -28.85 -8.68 -32.63
N GLY A 227 -28.94 -8.95 -33.94
CA GLY A 227 -28.91 -7.90 -34.96
C GLY A 227 -30.21 -7.11 -35.04
N GLU A 228 -31.36 -7.76 -34.82
CA GLU A 228 -32.64 -7.06 -34.62
C GLU A 228 -32.55 -6.13 -33.42
N ASN A 229 -32.09 -6.65 -32.26
CA ASN A 229 -31.94 -5.83 -31.06
C ASN A 229 -30.99 -4.65 -31.26
N LEU A 230 -29.90 -4.81 -32.03
CA LEU A 230 -29.00 -3.71 -32.38
C LEU A 230 -29.72 -2.63 -33.18
N ARG A 231 -30.45 -3.01 -34.24
CA ARG A 231 -31.24 -2.08 -35.07
C ARG A 231 -32.31 -1.36 -34.24
N ASP A 232 -32.95 -2.05 -33.31
CA ASP A 232 -33.92 -1.48 -32.37
C ASP A 232 -33.27 -0.53 -31.34
N SER A 233 -31.94 -0.58 -31.18
CA SER A 233 -31.19 0.20 -30.19
C SER A 233 -30.44 1.42 -30.75
N LEU A 234 -30.41 1.58 -32.08
CA LEU A 234 -29.58 2.60 -32.76
C LEU A 234 -29.86 4.02 -32.26
N ASP A 235 -31.13 4.33 -31.97
CA ASP A 235 -31.54 5.68 -31.56
C ASP A 235 -30.97 6.10 -30.20
N PHE A 236 -30.76 5.15 -29.27
CA PHE A 236 -30.27 5.45 -27.92
C PHE A 236 -28.79 5.16 -27.70
N LEU A 237 -28.13 4.43 -28.61
CA LEU A 237 -26.70 4.11 -28.49
C LEU A 237 -25.78 5.34 -28.36
N PRO A 238 -26.00 6.46 -29.07
CA PRO A 238 -25.20 7.68 -28.87
C PRO A 238 -25.28 8.21 -27.44
N MET A 239 -26.46 8.15 -26.82
CA MET A 239 -26.65 8.53 -25.42
C MET A 239 -25.91 7.58 -24.48
N SER A 240 -25.99 6.26 -24.71
CA SER A 240 -25.25 5.28 -23.91
C SER A 240 -23.74 5.48 -23.99
N TYR A 241 -23.24 5.81 -25.19
CA TYR A 241 -21.83 6.15 -25.41
C TYR A 241 -21.42 7.40 -24.63
N GLU A 242 -22.23 8.47 -24.68
CA GLU A 242 -21.96 9.70 -23.92
C GLU A 242 -21.98 9.46 -22.40
N LEU A 243 -22.94 8.68 -21.90
CA LEU A 243 -23.04 8.35 -20.47
C LEU A 243 -21.84 7.53 -19.98
N ALA A 244 -21.34 6.58 -20.77
CA ALA A 244 -20.21 5.72 -20.41
C ALA A 244 -18.83 6.40 -20.59
N THR A 245 -18.78 7.53 -21.32
CA THR A 245 -17.53 8.24 -21.58
C THR A 245 -17.10 9.04 -20.37
N ILE A 246 -15.86 8.82 -19.90
CA ILE A 246 -15.20 9.64 -18.89
C ILE A 246 -14.71 10.93 -19.54
N LYS A 247 -15.18 12.08 -19.04
CA LYS A 247 -14.72 13.39 -19.50
C LYS A 247 -13.32 13.68 -18.96
N MET A 248 -12.46 14.19 -19.84
CA MET A 248 -11.08 14.52 -19.48
C MET A 248 -10.80 16.04 -19.49
N ASP A 249 -11.85 16.85 -19.66
CA ASP A 249 -11.78 18.29 -19.83
C ASP A 249 -12.71 19.09 -18.91
N CYS A 250 -13.04 18.50 -17.76
CA CYS A 250 -13.82 19.15 -16.73
C CYS A 250 -13.10 20.39 -16.17
N ASP A 251 -13.86 21.45 -15.87
CA ASP A 251 -13.36 22.59 -15.11
C ASP A 251 -13.31 22.22 -13.63
N ILE A 252 -12.18 21.66 -13.21
CA ILE A 252 -11.95 21.19 -11.85
C ILE A 252 -11.27 22.23 -10.96
N GLY A 253 -10.87 23.39 -11.49
CA GLY A 253 -10.17 24.45 -10.74
C GLY A 253 -8.83 24.06 -10.11
N LEU A 254 -8.26 22.91 -10.49
CA LEU A 254 -7.05 22.33 -9.92
C LEU A 254 -5.99 22.05 -10.99
N THR A 255 -4.73 22.07 -10.54
CA THR A 255 -3.55 21.75 -11.36
C THR A 255 -2.70 20.67 -10.69
N ILE A 256 -1.89 19.97 -11.48
CA ILE A 256 -1.03 18.88 -10.99
C ILE A 256 -0.04 19.34 -9.92
N ASP A 257 0.42 20.59 -9.98
CA ASP A 257 1.36 21.12 -8.99
C ASP A 257 0.77 21.18 -7.58
N GLN A 258 -0.57 21.25 -7.45
CA GLN A 258 -1.27 21.25 -6.18
C GLN A 258 -1.46 19.84 -5.56
N LEU A 259 -1.04 18.77 -6.25
CA LEU A 259 -1.22 17.38 -5.81
C LEU A 259 -0.02 16.82 -5.02
N GLU A 260 0.62 17.67 -4.22
CA GLU A 260 1.73 17.27 -3.36
C GLU A 260 1.22 16.79 -2.02
N GLN A 261 1.78 15.69 -1.52
CA GLN A 261 1.59 15.30 -0.14
C GLN A 261 2.33 16.32 0.74
N VAL A 262 1.60 16.97 1.64
CA VAL A 262 2.17 17.87 2.64
C VAL A 262 2.47 17.10 3.94
N GLU A 263 3.17 17.74 4.87
CA GLU A 263 3.38 17.16 6.19
C GLU A 263 2.05 16.86 6.89
N ALA A 264 1.98 15.71 7.55
CA ALA A 264 0.79 15.29 8.27
C ALA A 264 0.58 16.16 9.52
N ASP A 265 -0.68 16.52 9.79
CA ASP A 265 -1.08 17.18 11.02
C ASP A 265 -1.21 16.12 12.13
N THR A 266 -0.10 15.84 12.80
CA THR A 266 -0.01 14.82 13.85
C THR A 266 -0.95 15.11 15.02
N ALA A 267 -1.20 16.39 15.35
CA ALA A 267 -2.11 16.79 16.41
C ALA A 267 -3.56 16.50 16.04
N ALA A 268 -3.98 16.83 14.81
CA ALA A 268 -5.31 16.49 14.31
C ALA A 268 -5.50 14.96 14.20
N LEU A 269 -4.50 14.25 13.68
CA LEU A 269 -4.53 12.80 13.57
C LEU A 269 -4.65 12.12 14.95
N ALA A 270 -3.92 12.60 15.96
CA ALA A 270 -4.02 12.06 17.31
C ALA A 270 -5.44 12.18 17.89
N LEU A 271 -6.11 13.33 17.68
CA LEU A 271 -7.49 13.54 18.10
C LEU A 271 -8.45 12.60 17.36
N LEU A 272 -8.34 12.51 16.03
CA LEU A 272 -9.17 11.66 15.20
C LEU A 272 -8.98 10.17 15.53
N TYR A 273 -7.73 9.72 15.67
CA TYR A 273 -7.42 8.32 15.99
C TYR A 273 -7.94 7.94 17.38
N LYS A 274 -7.88 8.84 18.35
CA LYS A 274 -8.48 8.62 19.66
C LYS A 274 -10.01 8.57 19.58
N GLU A 275 -10.64 9.50 18.87
CA GLU A 275 -12.10 9.56 18.72
C GLU A 275 -12.67 8.30 18.04
N TYR A 276 -12.03 7.83 16.98
CA TYR A 276 -12.49 6.68 16.19
C TYR A 276 -11.92 5.33 16.65
N GLY A 277 -11.15 5.30 17.74
CA GLY A 277 -10.66 4.06 18.36
C GLY A 277 -9.50 3.37 17.64
N PHE A 278 -8.67 4.12 16.91
CA PHE A 278 -7.50 3.61 16.19
C PHE A 278 -6.23 3.64 17.06
N SER A 279 -6.25 2.97 18.21
CA SER A 279 -5.17 3.04 19.22
C SER A 279 -3.79 2.72 18.65
N ARG A 280 -3.67 1.72 17.77
CA ARG A 280 -2.39 1.37 17.14
C ARG A 280 -1.80 2.53 16.34
N TRP A 281 -2.63 3.25 15.58
CA TRP A 281 -2.15 4.38 14.80
C TRP A 281 -1.84 5.60 15.67
N LEU A 282 -2.52 5.72 16.81
CA LEU A 282 -2.17 6.71 17.83
C LEU A 282 -0.79 6.40 18.45
N ASP A 283 -0.54 5.14 18.81
CA ASP A 283 0.76 4.70 19.35
C ASP A 283 1.90 4.91 18.33
N GLU A 284 1.62 4.68 17.03
CA GLU A 284 2.55 4.95 15.91
C GLU A 284 2.91 6.45 15.83
N LEU A 285 1.94 7.36 16.02
CA LEU A 285 2.22 8.80 16.07
C LEU A 285 3.06 9.19 17.30
N ASP A 286 2.78 8.58 18.45
CA ASP A 286 3.53 8.86 19.69
C ASP A 286 4.97 8.36 19.60
N THR A 287 5.21 7.24 18.91
CA THR A 287 6.56 6.72 18.64
C THR A 287 7.32 7.55 17.61
N GLU A 288 6.66 8.07 16.57
CA GLU A 288 7.25 9.04 15.64
C GLU A 288 7.56 10.39 16.33
N THR A 289 6.70 10.84 17.24
CA THR A 289 6.91 12.08 18.01
C THR A 289 7.99 11.90 19.09
N SER A 290 8.10 10.71 19.67
CA SER A 290 9.15 10.35 20.64
C SER A 290 10.51 10.11 19.98
N SER A 291 10.53 9.67 18.71
CA SER A 291 11.76 9.53 17.92
C SER A 291 12.25 10.86 17.30
N HIS A 292 11.45 11.93 17.39
CA HIS A 292 11.85 13.27 16.96
C HIS A 292 12.28 14.23 18.08
N ASN A 293 12.24 13.81 19.36
CA ASN A 293 12.65 14.66 20.50
C ASN A 293 13.94 14.23 21.21
N GLU A 294 14.61 13.17 20.77
CA GLU A 294 16.04 13.00 21.06
C GLU A 294 16.77 12.89 19.73
N PRO A 295 17.83 13.70 19.47
CA PRO A 295 18.70 13.41 18.36
C PRO A 295 19.20 11.98 18.58
N GLN A 296 18.82 11.04 17.71
CA GLN A 296 19.41 9.72 17.67
C GLN A 296 20.92 9.97 17.51
N GLN A 297 21.66 9.90 18.62
CA GLN A 297 23.10 10.03 18.58
C GLN A 297 23.54 8.96 17.61
N LYS A 298 24.22 9.35 16.52
CA LYS A 298 24.82 8.40 15.59
C LYS A 298 25.68 7.46 16.42
N GLY A 299 25.19 6.25 16.63
CA GLY A 299 25.93 5.24 17.36
C GLY A 299 27.24 4.97 16.65
N VAL A 300 28.29 4.70 17.43
CA VAL A 300 29.57 4.22 16.92
C VAL A 300 29.45 2.71 16.78
N TYR A 301 29.23 2.26 15.55
CA TYR A 301 29.13 0.85 15.19
C TYR A 301 30.40 0.40 14.48
N GLU A 302 31.00 -0.69 14.95
CA GLU A 302 32.27 -1.18 14.42
C GLU A 302 32.18 -2.62 13.95
N CYS A 303 32.63 -2.90 12.72
CA CYS A 303 32.83 -4.27 12.24
C CYS A 303 34.25 -4.73 12.59
N ILE A 304 34.36 -5.82 13.35
CA ILE A 304 35.61 -6.32 13.90
C ILE A 304 36.26 -7.32 12.95
N LEU A 305 37.14 -6.81 12.09
CA LEU A 305 37.89 -7.61 11.10
C LEU A 305 39.36 -7.85 11.49
N THR A 306 39.83 -7.23 12.58
CA THR A 306 41.24 -7.30 12.99
C THR A 306 41.38 -7.76 14.44
N GLN A 307 42.46 -8.49 14.70
CA GLN A 307 42.77 -9.01 16.05
C GLN A 307 42.89 -7.87 17.08
N ALA A 308 43.48 -6.74 16.70
CA ALA A 308 43.64 -5.57 17.58
C ALA A 308 42.29 -4.97 18.01
N ASN A 309 41.33 -4.86 17.08
CA ASN A 309 39.99 -4.37 17.41
C ASN A 309 39.24 -5.36 18.31
N PHE A 310 39.39 -6.67 18.04
CA PHE A 310 38.80 -7.72 18.87
C PHE A 310 39.32 -7.68 20.30
N GLU A 311 40.63 -7.60 20.49
CA GLU A 311 41.25 -7.54 21.82
C GLU A 311 40.79 -6.31 22.62
N ARG A 312 40.66 -5.16 21.94
CA ARG A 312 40.12 -3.94 22.58
C ARG A 312 38.69 -4.14 23.08
N TRP A 313 37.81 -4.74 22.28
CA TRP A 313 36.43 -5.01 22.69
C TRP A 313 36.35 -6.08 23.77
N LEU A 314 37.13 -7.15 23.65
CA LEU A 314 37.19 -8.21 24.66
C LEU A 314 37.64 -7.65 26.02
N GLU A 315 38.63 -6.76 26.05
CA GLU A 315 39.10 -6.15 27.28
C GLU A 315 38.06 -5.20 27.90
N ALA A 316 37.33 -4.46 27.07
CA ALA A 316 36.22 -3.63 27.53
C ALA A 316 35.10 -4.46 28.16
N ILE A 317 34.74 -5.62 27.56
CA ILE A 317 33.71 -6.52 28.09
C ILE A 317 34.11 -7.15 29.42
N LYS A 318 35.38 -7.52 29.59
CA LYS A 318 35.86 -8.06 30.87
C LYS A 318 35.67 -7.10 32.04
N HIS A 319 35.65 -5.79 31.76
CA HIS A 319 35.51 -4.73 32.76
C HIS A 319 34.08 -4.17 32.85
N SER A 320 33.13 -4.66 32.04
CA SER A 320 31.74 -4.25 32.12
C SER A 320 30.98 -5.06 33.16
N ASP A 321 30.10 -4.42 33.91
CA ASP A 321 29.16 -5.12 34.80
C ASP A 321 28.12 -5.92 33.99
N ILE A 322 27.72 -5.39 32.83
CA ILE A 322 26.71 -5.95 31.95
C ILE A 322 26.95 -5.54 30.49
N PHE A 323 26.64 -6.42 29.55
CA PHE A 323 26.66 -6.12 28.12
C PHE A 323 25.50 -6.80 27.39
N ALA A 324 25.07 -6.24 26.27
CA ALA A 324 24.11 -6.88 25.38
C ALA A 324 24.82 -7.77 24.36
N VAL A 325 24.22 -8.92 24.06
CA VAL A 325 24.71 -9.90 23.09
C VAL A 325 23.58 -10.39 22.22
N ASP A 326 23.88 -10.57 20.94
CA ASP A 326 22.97 -11.11 19.93
C ASP A 326 23.77 -11.93 18.91
N THR A 327 23.14 -12.95 18.33
CA THR A 327 23.77 -13.85 17.36
C THR A 327 23.13 -13.74 15.99
N GLU A 328 23.97 -13.62 14.97
CA GLU A 328 23.56 -13.78 13.58
C GLU A 328 23.74 -15.23 13.16
N THR A 329 22.71 -15.82 12.55
CA THR A 329 22.69 -17.25 12.27
C THR A 329 22.10 -17.59 10.91
N THR A 330 22.28 -18.84 10.47
CA THR A 330 21.76 -19.33 9.19
C THR A 330 20.28 -19.72 9.21
N SER A 331 19.60 -19.71 10.36
CA SER A 331 18.21 -20.21 10.49
C SER A 331 17.54 -19.68 11.74
N LEU A 332 16.22 -19.46 11.68
CA LEU A 332 15.42 -19.11 12.87
C LEU A 332 15.14 -20.30 13.80
N ASP A 333 15.43 -21.53 13.37
CA ASP A 333 15.36 -22.73 14.21
C ASP A 333 16.71 -22.97 14.90
N TYR A 334 16.77 -22.75 16.22
CA TYR A 334 18.02 -22.88 16.99
C TYR A 334 18.61 -24.30 16.97
N MET A 335 17.82 -25.32 16.64
CA MET A 335 18.31 -26.70 16.50
C MET A 335 19.13 -26.92 15.22
N GLN A 336 18.93 -26.06 14.21
CA GLN A 336 19.57 -26.14 12.89
C GLN A 336 20.45 -24.93 12.58
N ALA A 337 20.37 -23.89 13.40
CA ALA A 337 21.13 -22.66 13.26
C ALA A 337 22.63 -22.89 13.42
N ARG A 338 23.41 -22.30 12.51
CA ARG A 338 24.86 -22.17 12.66
C ARG A 338 25.21 -20.71 12.90
N LEU A 339 26.16 -20.47 13.80
CA LEU A 339 26.64 -19.13 14.10
C LEU A 339 27.37 -18.51 12.89
N VAL A 340 26.94 -17.33 12.49
CA VAL A 340 27.52 -16.52 11.39
C VAL A 340 28.28 -15.31 11.94
N GLY A 341 27.81 -14.72 13.04
CA GLY A 341 28.51 -13.64 13.73
C GLY A 341 27.87 -13.29 15.06
N ILE A 342 28.54 -12.41 15.82
CA ILE A 342 28.11 -12.00 17.16
C ILE A 342 28.08 -10.48 17.22
N SER A 343 26.97 -9.92 17.69
CA SER A 343 26.82 -8.51 18.02
C SER A 343 27.02 -8.30 19.52
N LEU A 344 27.78 -7.28 19.90
CA LEU A 344 28.07 -6.94 21.30
C LEU A 344 27.89 -5.44 21.53
N CYS A 345 27.31 -5.06 22.66
CA CYS A 345 27.10 -3.66 23.03
C CYS A 345 27.31 -3.50 24.53
N ILE A 346 28.21 -2.58 24.93
CA ILE A 346 28.55 -2.34 26.34
C ILE A 346 27.89 -1.04 26.85
N GLU A 347 27.64 -0.10 25.94
CA GLU A 347 27.08 1.21 26.24
C GLU A 347 26.09 1.59 25.13
N ALA A 348 24.98 2.21 25.49
CA ALA A 348 23.99 2.67 24.51
C ALA A 348 24.67 3.50 23.39
N GLY A 349 24.42 3.14 22.14
CA GLY A 349 25.05 3.78 20.99
C GLY A 349 26.50 3.37 20.71
N LYS A 350 27.08 2.39 21.41
CA LYS A 350 28.41 1.83 21.10
C LYS A 350 28.34 0.31 21.00
N ALA A 351 28.38 -0.20 19.78
CA ALA A 351 28.29 -1.64 19.54
C ALA A 351 29.29 -2.11 18.48
N CYS A 352 29.62 -3.40 18.51
CA CYS A 352 30.42 -4.03 17.50
C CYS A 352 29.77 -5.29 16.95
N TYR A 353 30.11 -5.60 15.70
CA TYR A 353 29.77 -6.84 15.04
C TYR A 353 31.04 -7.63 14.74
N ILE A 354 31.07 -8.90 15.16
CA ILE A 354 32.18 -9.83 14.94
C ILE A 354 31.73 -10.87 13.90
N PRO A 355 32.09 -10.73 12.62
CA PRO A 355 31.79 -11.73 11.59
C PRO A 355 32.68 -12.97 11.77
N LEU A 356 32.07 -14.16 11.75
CA LEU A 356 32.76 -15.44 12.00
C LEU A 356 32.50 -16.53 10.94
N GLY A 357 31.42 -16.41 10.16
CA GLY A 357 30.95 -17.46 9.25
C GLY A 357 30.34 -16.94 7.94
N HIS A 358 30.58 -15.67 7.58
CA HIS A 358 30.06 -15.11 6.33
C HIS A 358 30.71 -15.77 5.12
N SER A 359 29.90 -16.15 4.14
CA SER A 359 30.35 -16.82 2.91
C SER A 359 29.64 -16.25 1.68
N TYR A 360 30.17 -15.15 1.14
CA TYR A 360 29.71 -14.53 -0.10
C TYR A 360 30.90 -14.03 -0.93
N LEU A 361 30.66 -13.77 -2.22
CA LEU A 361 31.69 -13.28 -3.12
C LEU A 361 32.18 -11.89 -2.69
N GLY A 362 33.48 -11.77 -2.39
CA GLY A 362 34.07 -10.51 -1.91
C GLY A 362 33.92 -10.28 -0.41
N VAL A 363 33.57 -11.31 0.38
CA VAL A 363 33.56 -11.23 1.84
C VAL A 363 34.94 -10.79 2.38
N PRO A 364 35.01 -9.80 3.29
CA PRO A 364 36.25 -9.42 3.93
C PRO A 364 36.88 -10.59 4.70
N GLU A 365 38.19 -10.52 4.94
CA GLU A 365 38.87 -11.46 5.83
C GLU A 365 38.28 -11.35 7.24
N GLN A 366 37.89 -12.50 7.78
CA GLN A 366 37.26 -12.64 9.10
C GLN A 366 38.28 -13.20 10.09
N LEU A 367 38.03 -12.99 11.39
CA LEU A 367 38.86 -13.57 12.44
C LEU A 367 38.78 -15.10 12.44
N ASP A 368 39.81 -15.73 12.98
CA ASP A 368 39.80 -17.17 13.23
C ASP A 368 38.67 -17.52 14.20
N ARG A 369 37.68 -18.27 13.70
CA ARG A 369 36.44 -18.56 14.44
C ARG A 369 36.70 -19.28 15.76
N GLU A 370 37.51 -20.32 15.75
CA GLU A 370 37.78 -21.13 16.94
C GLU A 370 38.51 -20.33 18.01
N LYS A 371 39.54 -19.57 17.64
CA LYS A 371 40.28 -18.71 18.57
C LYS A 371 39.42 -17.59 19.13
N THR A 372 38.59 -16.97 18.30
CA THR A 372 37.72 -15.87 18.70
C THR A 372 36.67 -16.35 19.71
N LEU A 373 36.02 -17.49 19.43
CA LEU A 373 35.06 -18.10 20.35
C LEU A 373 35.72 -18.58 21.65
N ALA A 374 36.91 -19.18 21.58
CA ALA A 374 37.66 -19.56 22.78
C ALA A 374 38.02 -18.36 23.66
N ALA A 375 38.32 -17.21 23.05
CA ALA A 375 38.63 -15.97 23.77
C ALA A 375 37.39 -15.29 24.37
N LEU A 376 36.21 -15.39 23.72
CA LEU A 376 34.95 -14.88 24.25
C LEU A 376 34.32 -15.79 25.32
N LYS A 377 34.65 -17.09 25.31
CA LYS A 377 34.07 -18.08 26.23
C LYS A 377 34.13 -17.67 27.71
N PRO A 378 35.25 -17.17 28.28
CA PRO A 378 35.29 -16.78 29.68
C PRO A 378 34.30 -15.68 30.06
N VAL A 379 34.07 -14.69 29.18
CA VAL A 379 33.12 -13.61 29.45
C VAL A 379 31.68 -14.05 29.24
N LEU A 380 31.41 -14.90 28.24
CA LEU A 380 30.07 -15.45 27.97
C LEU A 380 29.63 -16.47 29.05
N GLU A 381 30.55 -17.26 29.59
CA GLU A 381 30.27 -18.24 30.66
C GLU A 381 30.40 -17.66 32.08
N SER A 382 30.79 -16.39 32.23
CA SER A 382 30.86 -15.75 33.54
C SER A 382 29.45 -15.53 34.12
N PRO A 383 29.14 -15.97 35.34
CA PRO A 383 27.91 -15.60 36.03
C PRO A 383 27.94 -14.17 36.59
N GLU A 384 29.15 -13.59 36.76
CA GLU A 384 29.35 -12.28 37.37
C GLU A 384 29.15 -11.12 36.38
N ILE A 385 29.44 -11.36 35.10
CA ILE A 385 29.22 -10.36 34.04
C ILE A 385 27.81 -10.58 33.49
N GLY A 386 26.93 -9.59 33.63
CA GLY A 386 25.55 -9.65 33.17
C GLY A 386 25.42 -9.69 31.65
N LYS A 387 24.40 -10.41 31.16
CA LYS A 387 24.01 -10.44 29.74
C LYS A 387 22.58 -9.92 29.57
N ILE A 388 22.42 -9.09 28.55
CA ILE A 388 21.14 -8.60 28.03
C ILE A 388 20.96 -9.15 26.62
N GLY A 389 19.74 -9.51 26.23
CA GLY A 389 19.41 -9.87 24.86
C GLY A 389 17.91 -9.86 24.64
N GLN A 390 17.49 -10.01 23.38
CA GLN A 390 16.09 -10.16 23.00
C GLN A 390 15.87 -11.63 22.63
N ASN A 391 14.92 -12.33 23.29
CA ASN A 391 14.74 -13.77 23.05
C ASN A 391 16.06 -14.55 23.29
N ILE A 392 16.81 -14.17 24.33
CA ILE A 392 18.19 -14.60 24.57
C ILE A 392 18.33 -16.11 24.80
N LYS A 393 17.22 -16.80 25.05
CA LYS A 393 17.16 -18.27 25.05
C LYS A 393 17.62 -18.85 23.71
N TYR A 394 17.29 -18.21 22.59
CA TYR A 394 17.73 -18.60 21.26
C TYR A 394 19.26 -18.51 21.16
N ASP A 395 19.85 -17.36 21.50
CA ASP A 395 21.30 -17.15 21.48
C ASP A 395 22.04 -18.12 22.40
N ALA A 396 21.48 -18.39 23.59
CA ALA A 396 22.04 -19.36 24.53
C ALA A 396 22.12 -20.77 23.91
N HIS A 397 21.13 -21.17 23.12
CA HIS A 397 21.18 -22.44 22.39
C HIS A 397 22.21 -22.42 21.27
N VAL A 398 22.32 -21.32 20.52
CA VAL A 398 23.34 -21.16 19.47
C VAL A 398 24.75 -21.22 20.06
N PHE A 399 25.02 -20.53 21.16
CA PHE A 399 26.31 -20.62 21.85
C PHE A 399 26.60 -22.02 22.36
N LEU A 400 25.58 -22.76 22.80
CA LEU A 400 25.76 -24.13 23.29
C LEU A 400 26.23 -25.09 22.18
N THR A 401 25.80 -24.88 20.92
CA THR A 401 26.30 -25.68 19.78
C THR A 401 27.78 -25.41 19.48
N GLU A 402 28.27 -24.22 19.83
CA GLU A 402 29.69 -23.84 19.79
C GLU A 402 30.46 -24.20 21.07
N GLY A 403 29.84 -24.96 21.98
CA GLY A 403 30.46 -25.40 23.23
C GLY A 403 30.64 -24.29 24.28
N ILE A 404 29.83 -23.24 24.22
CA ILE A 404 29.81 -22.12 25.16
C ILE A 404 28.48 -22.16 25.93
N GLN A 405 28.54 -22.34 27.24
CA GLN A 405 27.36 -22.30 28.11
C GLN A 405 27.10 -20.87 28.58
N LEU A 406 26.25 -20.13 27.87
CA LEU A 406 25.90 -18.76 28.24
C LEU A 406 25.37 -18.69 29.68
N LYS A 407 26.00 -17.88 30.53
CA LYS A 407 25.62 -17.66 31.94
C LYS A 407 25.51 -16.17 32.24
N GLY A 408 24.93 -15.83 33.38
CA GLY A 408 24.76 -14.43 33.79
C GLY A 408 23.69 -13.68 33.01
N ILE A 409 22.71 -14.37 32.42
CA ILE A 409 21.55 -13.73 31.77
C ILE A 409 20.76 -12.96 32.84
N GLN A 410 20.78 -11.63 32.76
CA GLN A 410 20.08 -10.75 33.70
C GLN A 410 18.79 -10.19 33.12
N GLN A 411 18.76 -9.96 31.79
CA GLN A 411 17.66 -9.29 31.13
C GLN A 411 17.33 -9.95 29.79
N ASP A 412 16.05 -10.22 29.57
CA ASP A 412 15.50 -10.57 28.25
C ASP A 412 14.43 -9.54 27.90
N THR A 413 14.71 -8.68 26.92
CA THR A 413 13.83 -7.57 26.53
C THR A 413 12.49 -8.04 25.96
N MET A 414 12.43 -9.24 25.37
CA MET A 414 11.16 -9.86 24.95
C MET A 414 10.29 -10.21 26.15
N LEU A 415 10.88 -10.78 27.20
CA LEU A 415 10.15 -11.12 28.43
C LEU A 415 9.76 -9.87 29.21
N GLN A 416 10.61 -8.84 29.25
CA GLN A 416 10.26 -7.55 29.86
C GLN A 416 9.07 -6.91 29.15
N SER A 417 9.07 -6.91 27.81
CA SER A 417 7.94 -6.43 27.00
C SER A 417 6.65 -7.22 27.28
N TYR A 418 6.75 -8.55 27.38
CA TYR A 418 5.61 -9.41 27.74
C TYR A 418 5.05 -9.10 29.14
N VAL A 419 5.90 -8.87 30.13
CA VAL A 419 5.46 -8.47 31.47
C VAL A 419 4.78 -7.11 31.45
N LEU A 420 5.25 -6.17 30.64
CA LEU A 420 4.66 -4.84 30.48
C LEU A 420 3.29 -4.89 29.80
N ASN A 421 3.13 -5.69 28.74
CA ASN A 421 1.87 -5.82 28.02
C ASN A 421 1.66 -7.27 27.53
N SER A 422 1.10 -8.11 28.39
CA SER A 422 0.85 -9.52 28.07
C SER A 422 -0.24 -9.76 27.02
N THR A 423 -0.93 -8.71 26.57
CA THR A 423 -1.99 -8.80 25.54
C THR A 423 -1.50 -8.41 24.15
N ALA A 424 -0.27 -7.91 24.03
CA ALA A 424 0.33 -7.63 22.73
C ALA A 424 0.51 -8.92 21.92
N SER A 425 0.18 -8.87 20.64
CA SER A 425 0.31 -10.04 19.76
C SER A 425 1.76 -10.37 19.37
N ARG A 426 2.69 -9.43 19.60
CA ARG A 426 4.11 -9.53 19.24
C ARG A 426 4.97 -8.77 20.25
N HIS A 427 6.19 -9.27 20.45
CA HIS A 427 7.23 -8.69 21.29
C HIS A 427 8.57 -8.69 20.54
N ASN A 428 8.59 -8.18 19.31
CA ASN A 428 9.81 -7.94 18.54
C ASN A 428 10.42 -6.58 18.89
N MET A 429 11.61 -6.28 18.37
CA MET A 429 12.28 -4.98 18.59
C MET A 429 11.89 -3.90 17.56
N ASP A 430 11.08 -4.23 16.55
CA ASP A 430 10.63 -3.31 15.48
C ASP A 430 9.32 -2.58 15.79
#